data_AF-A0AA96GUR8-F1
#
_entry.id   AF-A0AA96GUR8-F1
#
_cell.length_a   1.000
_cell.length_b   1.000
_cell.length_c   1.000
_cell.angle_alpha   90.00
_cell.angle_beta   90.00
_cell.angle_gamma   90.00
#
_symmetry.space_group_name_H-M   'P 1'
#
loop_
_entity.id
_entity.type
_entity.pdbx_description
1 polymer ?
#
loop_
_entity_poly.entity_id
_entity_poly.type
_entity_poly.pdbx_seq_one_letter_code
_entity_poly.pdbx_strand_id
1 'polypeptide(L)'
;MAEEPDEPIQRWTAKRRVTLVLSIEKGETSVVEAARVHGLTVAEVEAWRERFLVGAENALRSWPKDEEALKDEQIRKLKQKIGDLVVDNDVLREALKPYPLARGMSDA
;
A
#
# COMPACT_ATOMS: atom_id res chain seq x y z
N MET A 1 40.77 13.50 20.74
CA MET A 1 39.55 12.69 20.60
C MET A 1 38.45 13.66 20.24
N ALA A 2 37.90 13.56 19.03
CA ALA A 2 36.76 14.38 18.64
C ALA A 2 35.55 13.86 19.42
N GLU A 3 34.91 14.73 20.20
CA GLU A 3 33.58 14.45 20.75
C GLU A 3 32.63 14.34 19.56
N GLU A 4 32.17 13.12 19.25
CA GLU A 4 31.00 12.96 18.39
C GLU A 4 29.81 13.51 19.17
N PRO A 5 29.10 14.53 18.65
CA PRO A 5 27.90 15.00 19.32
C PRO A 5 26.88 13.85 19.28
N ASP A 6 26.52 13.39 20.47
CA ASP A 6 25.40 12.48 20.72
C ASP A 6 24.12 13.22 20.30
N GLU A 7 23.83 13.27 18.99
CA GLU A 7 22.59 13.85 18.49
C GLU A 7 21.44 13.00 19.03
N PRO A 8 20.59 13.54 19.92
CA PRO A 8 19.53 12.75 20.52
C PRO A 8 18.62 12.24 19.41
N ILE A 9 18.46 10.92 19.31
CA ILE A 9 17.60 10.26 18.33
C ILE A 9 16.23 10.96 18.35
N GLN A 10 15.99 11.79 17.33
CA GLN A 10 14.78 12.59 17.28
C GLN A 10 13.61 11.69 16.89
N ARG A 11 12.79 11.35 17.88
CA ARG A 11 11.66 10.45 17.68
C ARG A 11 10.58 11.10 16.80
N TRP A 12 10.30 10.47 15.66
CA TRP A 12 9.23 10.86 14.74
C TRP A 12 7.86 10.43 15.26
N THR A 13 7.29 11.21 16.18
CA THR A 13 5.91 11.05 16.67
C THR A 13 4.89 11.47 15.62
N ALA A 14 3.64 10.99 15.74
CA ALA A 14 2.56 11.34 14.81
C ALA A 14 2.37 12.87 14.70
N LYS A 15 2.36 13.58 15.84
CA LYS A 15 2.24 15.04 15.88
C LYS A 15 3.34 15.72 15.07
N ARG A 16 4.59 15.28 15.22
CA ARG A 16 5.73 15.86 14.51
C ARG A 16 5.68 15.58 13.01
N ARG A 17 5.30 14.38 12.60
CA ARG A 17 5.10 14.03 11.18
C ARG A 17 4.03 14.93 10.55
N VAL A 18 2.90 15.14 11.24
CA VAL A 18 1.84 16.05 10.78
C VAL A 18 2.36 17.48 10.62
N THR A 19 3.11 18.01 11.58
CA THR A 19 3.71 19.35 11.47
C THR A 19 4.61 19.47 10.23
N LEU A 20 5.46 18.48 9.97
CA LEU A 20 6.34 18.47 8.80
C LEU A 20 5.55 18.40 7.49
N VAL A 21 4.54 17.53 7.41
CA VAL A 21 3.70 17.42 6.21
C VAL A 21 2.95 18.73 5.95
N LEU A 22 2.42 19.38 6.99
CA LEU A 22 1.74 20.66 6.85
C LEU A 22 2.68 21.78 6.37
N SER A 23 3.94 21.82 6.82
CA SER A 23 4.90 22.81 6.30
C SER A 23 5.20 22.58 4.80
N ILE A 24 5.20 21.31 4.37
CA ILE A 24 5.34 20.96 2.95
C ILE A 24 4.11 21.41 2.15
N GLU A 25 2.88 21.14 2.61
CA GLU A 25 1.67 21.57 1.88
C GLU A 25 1.52 23.10 1.81
N LYS A 26 2.03 23.82 2.83
CA LYS A 26 2.06 25.29 2.82
C LYS A 26 3.16 25.87 1.91
N GLY A 27 4.07 25.02 1.40
CA GLY A 27 5.22 25.45 0.62
C GLY A 27 6.35 26.08 1.44
N GLU A 28 6.34 25.95 2.77
CA GLU A 28 7.39 26.46 3.66
C GLU A 28 8.69 25.64 3.53
N THR A 29 8.59 24.38 3.11
CA THR A 29 9.74 23.52 2.78
C THR A 29 9.36 22.53 1.68
N SER A 30 10.34 22.05 0.92
CA SER A 30 10.11 20.97 -0.07
C SER A 30 10.32 19.59 0.56
N VAL A 31 9.76 18.54 -0.07
CA VAL A 31 9.98 17.14 0.35
C VAL A 31 11.47 16.79 0.40
N VAL A 32 12.24 17.23 -0.60
CA VAL A 32 13.69 16.96 -0.72
C VAL A 32 14.46 17.69 0.37
N GLU A 33 14.10 18.94 0.66
CA GLU A 33 14.73 19.72 1.71
C GLU A 33 14.42 19.16 3.10
N ALA A 34 13.15 18.83 3.37
CA ALA A 34 12.72 18.20 4.61
C ALA A 34 13.46 16.88 4.85
N ALA A 35 13.60 16.04 3.82
CA ALA A 35 14.36 14.81 3.88
C ALA A 35 15.82 15.06 4.29
N ARG A 36 16.50 15.99 3.60
CA ARG A 36 17.89 16.35 3.87
C ARG A 36 18.10 16.93 5.27
N VAL A 37 17.26 17.88 5.70
CA VAL A 37 17.39 18.59 6.98
C VAL A 37 17.17 17.65 8.17
N HIS A 38 16.32 16.64 8.00
CA HIS A 38 15.93 15.75 9.08
C HIS A 38 16.57 14.35 9.01
N GLY A 39 17.52 14.13 8.09
CA GLY A 39 18.15 12.82 7.91
C GLY A 39 17.17 11.72 7.51
N LEU A 40 16.08 12.08 6.83
CA LEU A 40 15.07 11.16 6.31
C LEU A 40 15.31 10.90 4.82
N THR A 41 14.77 9.80 4.31
CA THR A 41 14.68 9.59 2.87
C THR A 41 13.50 10.37 2.29
N VAL A 42 13.60 10.76 1.01
CA VAL A 42 12.48 11.37 0.27
C VAL A 42 11.25 10.46 0.31
N ALA A 43 11.45 9.15 0.12
CA ALA A 43 10.38 8.16 0.14
C ALA A 43 9.63 8.09 1.49
N GLU A 44 10.32 8.24 2.62
CA GLU A 44 9.66 8.27 3.94
C GLU A 44 8.77 9.50 4.10
N VAL A 45 9.26 10.67 3.67
CA VAL A 45 8.50 11.93 3.74
C VAL A 45 7.29 11.87 2.81
N GLU A 46 7.46 11.36 1.59
CA GLU A 46 6.35 11.12 0.65
C GLU A 46 5.33 10.14 1.21
N ALA A 47 5.76 9.03 1.82
CA ALA A 47 4.85 8.07 2.43
C ALA A 47 4.04 8.67 3.58
N TRP A 48 4.61 9.60 4.36
CA TRP A 48 3.85 10.32 5.40
C TRP A 48 2.86 11.31 4.79
N ARG A 49 3.26 12.02 3.74
CA ARG A 49 2.42 12.95 2.99
C ARG A 49 1.20 12.24 2.39
N GLU A 50 1.41 11.10 1.73
CA GLU A 50 0.33 10.30 1.15
C GLU A 50 -0.66 9.83 2.23
N ARG A 51 -0.17 9.25 3.33
CA ARG A 51 -1.02 8.81 4.44
C ARG A 51 -1.81 9.97 5.06
N PHE A 52 -1.19 11.14 5.19
CA PHE A 52 -1.86 12.33 5.69
C PHE A 52 -3.00 12.76 4.77
N LEU A 53 -2.77 12.81 3.45
CA LEU A 53 -3.79 13.19 2.48
C LEU A 53 -4.97 12.20 2.45
N VAL A 54 -4.68 10.89 2.45
CA VAL A 54 -5.73 9.85 2.51
C VAL A 54 -6.54 9.97 3.81
N GLY A 55 -5.87 10.18 4.95
CA GLY A 55 -6.54 10.37 6.23
C GLY A 55 -7.39 11.64 6.28
N ALA A 56 -6.87 12.75 5.73
CA ALA A 56 -7.59 14.01 5.65
C ALA A 56 -8.81 13.91 4.73
N GLU A 57 -8.68 13.27 3.56
CA GLU A 57 -9.81 13.01 2.66
C GLU A 57 -10.90 12.20 3.37
N ASN A 58 -10.52 11.11 4.06
CA ASN A 58 -11.47 10.27 4.78
C ASN A 58 -12.20 11.04 5.91
N ALA A 59 -11.47 11.89 6.64
CA ALA A 59 -12.04 12.71 7.70
C ALA A 59 -13.05 13.77 7.18
N LEU A 60 -12.96 14.17 5.91
CA LEU A 60 -13.86 15.11 5.27
C LEU A 60 -15.09 14.46 4.60
N ARG A 61 -15.18 13.12 4.57
CA ARG A 61 -16.35 12.42 3.99
C ARG A 61 -17.57 12.65 4.88
N SER A 62 -18.76 12.73 4.27
CA SER A 62 -20.03 12.76 5.01
C SER A 62 -20.24 11.50 5.87
N TRP A 63 -19.63 10.39 5.45
CA TRP A 63 -19.52 9.14 6.20
C TRP A 63 -18.05 8.69 6.21
N PRO A 64 -17.26 9.11 7.22
CA PRO A 64 -15.89 8.65 7.38
C PRO A 64 -15.87 7.14 7.56
N LYS A 65 -15.02 6.44 6.81
CA LYS A 65 -14.81 5.01 7.03
C LYS A 65 -13.89 4.84 8.22
N ASP A 66 -14.26 3.97 9.16
CA ASP A 66 -13.29 3.55 10.18
C ASP A 66 -12.20 2.67 9.53
N GLU A 67 -11.09 2.48 10.25
CA GLU A 67 -9.94 1.72 9.75
C GLU A 67 -10.30 0.26 9.44
N GLU A 68 -11.30 -0.28 10.13
CA GLU A 68 -11.78 -1.66 9.98
C GLU A 68 -12.59 -1.81 8.69
N ALA A 69 -13.48 -0.87 8.40
CA ALA A 69 -14.27 -0.80 7.17
C ALA A 69 -13.39 -0.62 5.92
N LEU A 70 -12.29 0.14 6.03
CA LEU A 70 -11.30 0.26 4.95
C LEU A 70 -10.59 -1.07 4.67
N LYS A 71 -10.18 -1.78 5.74
CA LYS A 71 -9.57 -3.11 5.63
C LYS A 71 -10.55 -4.13 5.06
N ASP A 72 -11.80 -4.10 5.51
CA ASP A 72 -12.86 -4.99 5.04
C ASP A 72 -13.16 -4.82 3.55
N GLU A 73 -13.16 -3.58 3.05
CA GLU A 73 -13.32 -3.30 1.63
C GLU A 73 -12.14 -3.85 0.80
N GLN A 74 -10.91 -3.67 1.28
CA GLN A 74 -9.73 -4.27 0.64
C GLN A 74 -9.81 -5.80 0.65
N ILE A 75 -10.18 -6.40 1.78
CA ILE A 75 -10.37 -7.85 1.92
C ILE A 75 -11.43 -8.34 0.93
N ARG A 76 -12.55 -7.62 0.81
CA ARG A 76 -13.62 -7.96 -0.15
C ARG A 76 -13.09 -7.94 -1.58
N LYS A 77 -12.36 -6.90 -1.98
CA LYS A 77 -11.77 -6.77 -3.33
C LYS A 77 -10.75 -7.87 -3.63
N LEU A 78 -9.90 -8.20 -2.66
CA LEU A 78 -8.91 -9.27 -2.80
C LEU A 78 -9.58 -10.65 -2.90
N LYS A 79 -10.58 -10.92 -2.06
CA LYS A 79 -11.37 -12.16 -2.12
C LYS A 79 -12.06 -12.32 -3.47
N GLN A 80 -12.64 -11.25 -4.02
CA GLN A 80 -13.22 -11.28 -5.37
C GLN A 80 -12.17 -11.65 -6.42
N LYS A 81 -11.01 -10.98 -6.40
CA LYS A 81 -9.95 -11.25 -7.39
C LYS A 81 -9.41 -12.67 -7.29
N ILE A 82 -9.30 -13.21 -6.07
CA ILE A 82 -8.95 -14.61 -5.85
C ILE A 82 -10.02 -15.53 -6.45
N GLY A 83 -11.30 -15.24 -6.22
CA GLY A 83 -12.41 -15.99 -6.81
C GLY A 83 -12.34 -16.04 -8.34
N ASP A 84 -12.13 -14.88 -8.99
CA ASP A 84 -11.98 -14.80 -10.44
C ASP A 84 -10.81 -15.66 -10.93
N LEU A 85 -9.64 -15.58 -10.25
CA LEU A 85 -8.46 -16.37 -10.60
C LEU A 85 -8.65 -17.88 -10.38
N VAL A 86 -9.43 -18.28 -9.37
CA VAL A 86 -9.76 -19.70 -9.15
C VAL A 86 -10.61 -20.24 -10.29
N VAL A 87 -11.63 -19.48 -10.71
CA VAL A 87 -12.46 -19.86 -11.87
C VAL A 87 -11.62 -19.98 -13.14
N ASP A 88 -10.77 -19.00 -13.41
CA ASP A 88 -9.85 -19.06 -14.56
C ASP A 88 -8.95 -20.29 -14.50
N ASN A 89 -8.43 -20.62 -13.31
CA ASN A 89 -7.59 -21.79 -13.11
C ASN A 89 -8.35 -23.09 -13.36
N ASP A 90 -9.58 -23.21 -12.86
CA ASP A 90 -10.43 -24.39 -13.06
C ASP A 90 -10.76 -24.60 -14.54
N VAL A 91 -11.08 -23.52 -15.27
CA VAL A 91 -11.32 -23.57 -16.73
C VAL A 91 -10.05 -24.01 -17.46
N LEU A 92 -8.89 -23.46 -17.13
CA LEU A 92 -7.62 -23.83 -17.75
C LEU A 92 -7.27 -25.30 -17.46
N ARG A 93 -7.48 -25.76 -16.22
CA ARG A 93 -7.25 -27.15 -15.83
C ARG A 93 -8.19 -28.11 -16.55
N GLU A 94 -9.46 -27.74 -16.74
CA GLU A 94 -10.41 -28.53 -17.52
C GLU A 94 -9.98 -28.61 -19.00
N ALA A 95 -9.57 -27.49 -19.59
CA ALA A 95 -9.09 -27.45 -20.99
C ALA A 95 -7.82 -28.29 -21.21
N LEU A 96 -6.97 -28.40 -20.19
CA LEU A 96 -5.76 -29.24 -20.23
C LEU A 96 -6.02 -30.73 -19.98
N LYS A 97 -7.23 -31.11 -19.54
CA LYS A 97 -7.55 -32.55 -19.41
C LYS A 97 -7.48 -33.17 -20.81
N PRO A 98 -6.74 -34.28 -20.98
CA PRO A 98 -6.76 -35.00 -22.25
C PRO A 98 -8.19 -35.42 -22.55
N TYR A 99 -8.77 -34.88 -23.62
CA TYR A 99 -10.08 -35.30 -24.10
C TYR A 99 -10.00 -36.79 -24.43
N PRO A 100 -10.99 -37.62 -24.04
CA PRO A 100 -10.97 -39.05 -24.33
C PRO A 100 -11.29 -39.28 -25.82
N LEU A 101 -10.38 -38.88 -26.71
CA LEU A 101 -10.33 -39.30 -28.10
C LEU A 101 -9.25 -40.38 -28.25
N ALA A 102 -9.35 -41.41 -27.42
CA ALA A 102 -8.65 -42.68 -27.59
C ALA A 102 -9.62 -43.86 -27.48
N ARG A 103 -10.88 -43.66 -27.91
CA ARG A 103 -11.86 -44.74 -28.08
C ARG A 103 -12.23 -44.88 -29.56
N GLY A 104 -11.21 -45.20 -30.35
CA GLY A 104 -11.34 -45.73 -31.70
C GLY A 104 -10.02 -46.37 -32.07
N MET A 105 -10.07 -47.56 -32.67
CA MET A 105 -8.93 -48.30 -33.25
C MET A 105 -8.09 -49.12 -32.26
N SER A 106 -8.71 -50.17 -31.70
CA SER A 106 -7.99 -51.44 -31.54
C SER A 106 -8.30 -52.29 -32.77
N ASP A 107 -7.31 -52.39 -33.67
CA ASP A 107 -7.19 -53.46 -34.65
C ASP A 107 -7.10 -54.81 -33.92
N ALA A 108 -7.92 -55.79 -34.34
CA ALA A 108 -7.70 -57.25 -34.38
C ALA A 108 -9.04 -57.99 -34.41
#